data_AF-A0ABD5RL55-F1
#
_entry.id   AF-A0ABD5RL55-F1
#
_cell.length_a   1.000
_cell.length_b   1.000
_cell.length_c   1.000
_cell.angle_alpha   90.00
_cell.angle_beta   90.00
_cell.angle_gamma   90.00
#
_symmetry.space_group_name_H-M   'P 1'
#
loop_
_entity.id
_entity.type
_entity.pdbx_description
1 polymer ?
#
loop_
_entity_poly.entity_id
_entity_poly.type
_entity_poly.pdbx_seq_one_letter_code
_entity_poly.pdbx_strand_id
1 'polypeptide(L)'
;MREDMYDAAIGHNASGAYFLFQGQYREPGYNGSRWGNRKVLHITTDDVDWFREAEEVLSRALGDESGTTFSRRISPLEGTFKESDDEDLDEETEFEEIEMTVNRDGFHIDCYSDGSIIGSAYIPRSPKNVDGEYEDNSHLEALHFNISQLIDSFEQGGDDEEVEIDTEMSLAGLDEELQSRCLPAYRSNQYSDAAKTAVQIVEERISGLEISELDGKYGKDLMMAAFTEDDGPLSLGENRNEKQGVMFMFAGGYQAIRNPLSHRQQDSDQTRHMDQIDQRMAHDVIAYSNLLLNLLESAVRRRESELEAETE
;
A
#
# COMPACT_ATOMS: atom_id res chain seq x y z
N MET A 1 -25.41 -11.15 -16.80
CA MET A 1 -24.77 -9.85 -17.10
C MET A 1 -23.27 -10.08 -17.05
N ARG A 2 -22.53 -9.62 -18.06
CA ARG A 2 -21.07 -9.76 -18.10
C ARG A 2 -20.49 -8.69 -17.18
N GLU A 3 -19.66 -9.10 -16.24
CA GLU A 3 -18.93 -8.22 -15.32
C GLU A 3 -17.50 -8.15 -15.85
N ASP A 4 -17.04 -6.95 -16.21
CA ASP A 4 -15.68 -6.71 -16.69
C ASP A 4 -14.94 -5.99 -15.56
N MET A 5 -13.76 -6.47 -15.21
CA MET A 5 -12.88 -5.90 -14.18
C MET A 5 -11.57 -5.51 -14.87
N TYR A 6 -11.10 -4.30 -14.61
CA TYR A 6 -9.87 -3.80 -15.19
C TYR A 6 -8.91 -3.48 -14.07
N ASP A 7 -7.69 -3.98 -14.17
CA ASP A 7 -6.60 -3.65 -13.26
C ASP A 7 -5.49 -2.95 -14.06
N ALA A 8 -4.91 -1.90 -13.48
CA ALA A 8 -3.84 -1.13 -14.09
C ALA A 8 -2.78 -0.85 -13.03
N ALA A 9 -1.57 -1.34 -13.26
CA ALA A 9 -0.41 -1.10 -12.44
C ALA A 9 0.59 -0.25 -13.21
N ILE A 10 1.15 0.74 -12.52
CA ILE A 10 2.11 1.69 -13.05
C ILE A 10 3.26 1.77 -12.06
N GLY A 11 4.49 1.76 -12.55
CA GLY A 11 5.67 1.84 -11.69
C GLY A 11 6.95 2.01 -12.51
N HIS A 12 8.09 2.06 -11.82
CA HIS A 12 9.39 2.07 -12.47
C HIS A 12 10.38 1.17 -11.72
N ASN A 13 11.44 0.78 -12.41
CA ASN A 13 12.54 0.01 -11.87
C ASN A 13 13.85 0.45 -12.57
N ALA A 14 14.96 -0.24 -12.27
CA ALA A 14 16.26 0.06 -12.86
C ALA A 14 16.34 -0.08 -14.39
N SER A 15 15.35 -0.72 -15.02
CA SER A 15 15.21 -0.88 -16.47
C SER A 15 14.21 0.09 -17.09
N GLY A 16 13.67 1.04 -16.32
CA GLY A 16 12.77 2.06 -16.83
C GLY A 16 11.38 2.07 -16.19
N ALA A 17 10.49 2.85 -16.77
CA ALA A 17 9.09 2.95 -16.36
C ALA A 17 8.23 1.90 -17.07
N TYR A 18 7.19 1.42 -16.39
CA TYR A 18 6.29 0.42 -16.93
C TYR A 18 4.82 0.74 -16.69
N PHE A 19 3.98 0.32 -17.64
CA PHE A 19 2.53 0.30 -17.53
C PHE A 19 2.03 -1.11 -17.84
N LEU A 20 1.37 -1.71 -16.85
CA LEU A 20 0.74 -3.02 -16.95
C LEU A 20 -0.77 -2.84 -16.85
N PHE A 21 -1.49 -3.24 -17.88
CA PHE A 21 -2.94 -3.28 -17.85
C PHE A 21 -3.44 -4.71 -18.03
N GLN A 22 -4.32 -5.15 -17.14
CA GLN A 22 -4.94 -6.47 -17.18
C GLN A 22 -6.47 -6.33 -17.18
N GLY A 23 -7.09 -6.68 -18.31
CA GLY A 23 -8.54 -6.79 -18.41
C GLY A 23 -9.01 -8.21 -18.07
N GLN A 24 -9.91 -8.34 -17.09
CA GLN A 24 -10.60 -9.58 -16.75
C GLN A 24 -12.08 -9.47 -17.07
N TYR A 25 -12.71 -10.58 -17.47
CA TYR A 25 -14.16 -10.66 -17.59
C TYR A 25 -14.70 -11.88 -16.87
N ARG A 26 -15.93 -11.74 -16.40
CA ARG A 26 -16.68 -12.80 -15.75
C ARG A 26 -17.76 -13.28 -16.69
N GLU A 27 -17.60 -14.49 -17.18
CA GLU A 27 -18.62 -15.18 -17.95
C GLU A 27 -19.53 -16.02 -17.04
N PRO A 28 -20.86 -15.89 -17.17
CA PRO A 28 -21.78 -16.76 -16.46
C PRO A 28 -21.72 -18.18 -17.06
N GLY A 29 -21.14 -19.11 -16.32
CA GLY A 29 -21.09 -20.54 -16.67
C GLY A 29 -22.19 -21.35 -16.00
N TYR A 30 -22.49 -22.52 -16.57
CA TYR A 30 -23.50 -23.47 -16.05
C TYR A 30 -23.19 -23.96 -14.63
N ASN A 31 -21.91 -23.96 -14.22
CA ASN A 31 -21.41 -24.39 -12.91
C ASN A 31 -20.88 -23.23 -12.04
N GLY A 32 -21.39 -22.01 -12.25
CA GLY A 32 -20.86 -20.81 -11.64
C GLY A 32 -20.03 -19.98 -12.61
N SER A 33 -19.72 -18.76 -12.21
CA SER A 33 -18.97 -17.84 -13.06
C SER A 33 -17.50 -18.23 -13.15
N ARG A 34 -16.92 -18.09 -14.33
CA ARG A 34 -15.47 -18.18 -14.53
C ARG A 34 -14.93 -16.81 -14.89
N TRP A 35 -13.76 -16.50 -14.37
CA TRP A 35 -12.98 -15.33 -14.75
C TRP A 35 -12.04 -15.73 -15.88
N GLY A 36 -12.09 -15.00 -16.99
CA GLY A 36 -11.11 -15.08 -18.07
C GLY A 36 -10.27 -13.82 -18.09
N ASN A 37 -8.96 -13.96 -18.33
CA ASN A 37 -8.10 -12.85 -18.69
C ASN A 37 -8.34 -12.56 -20.18
N ARG A 38 -8.45 -11.29 -20.56
CA ARG A 38 -8.70 -10.91 -21.96
C ARG A 38 -7.46 -10.32 -22.60
N LYS A 39 -6.79 -9.40 -21.91
CA LYS A 39 -5.72 -8.58 -22.49
C LYS A 39 -4.73 -8.20 -21.42
N VAL A 40 -3.45 -8.39 -21.72
CA VAL A 40 -2.32 -7.86 -20.97
C VAL A 40 -1.56 -6.92 -21.90
N LEU A 41 -1.50 -5.65 -21.54
CA LEU A 41 -0.64 -4.66 -22.19
C LEU A 41 0.53 -4.37 -21.27
N HIS A 42 1.74 -4.52 -21.77
CA HIS A 42 2.97 -4.24 -21.03
C HIS A 42 3.83 -3.26 -21.84
N ILE A 43 3.85 -2.01 -21.38
CA ILE A 43 4.72 -0.97 -21.94
C ILE A 43 5.91 -0.84 -21.00
N THR A 44 7.13 -0.88 -21.53
CA THR A 44 8.36 -0.61 -20.77
C THR A 44 9.21 0.36 -21.54
N THR A 45 9.63 1.44 -20.89
CA THR A 45 10.41 2.51 -21.52
C THR A 45 11.57 2.94 -20.64
N ASP A 46 12.70 3.26 -21.25
CA ASP A 46 13.88 3.77 -20.54
C ASP A 46 13.66 5.18 -19.96
N ASP A 47 12.59 5.88 -20.34
CA ASP A 47 12.19 7.20 -19.85
C ASP A 47 10.71 7.27 -19.47
N VAL A 48 10.27 8.45 -19.02
CA VAL A 48 8.86 8.74 -18.64
C VAL A 48 8.19 9.76 -19.57
N ASP A 49 8.76 10.07 -20.74
CA ASP A 49 8.22 11.10 -21.63
C ASP A 49 6.80 10.76 -22.09
N TRP A 50 6.55 9.48 -22.39
CA TRP A 50 5.21 9.07 -22.80
C TRP A 50 4.18 9.16 -21.67
N PHE A 51 4.61 9.00 -20.41
CA PHE A 51 3.75 9.22 -19.24
C PHE A 51 3.40 10.71 -19.08
N ARG A 52 4.32 11.64 -19.38
CA ARG A 52 4.02 13.09 -19.39
C ARG A 52 2.97 13.44 -20.45
N GLU A 53 3.09 12.83 -21.62
CA GLU A 53 2.10 12.96 -22.70
C GLU A 53 0.74 12.37 -22.29
N ALA A 54 0.74 11.25 -21.56
CA ALA A 54 -0.49 10.66 -21.00
C ALA A 54 -1.14 11.56 -19.94
N GLU A 55 -0.33 12.13 -19.05
CA GLU A 55 -0.76 13.07 -18.01
C GLU A 55 -1.40 14.31 -18.64
N GLU A 56 -0.79 14.91 -19.68
CA GLU A 56 -1.35 16.08 -20.37
C GLU A 56 -2.74 15.76 -20.96
N VAL A 57 -2.88 14.61 -21.63
CA VAL A 57 -4.16 14.19 -22.21
C VAL A 57 -5.22 13.99 -21.12
N LEU A 58 -4.87 13.32 -20.02
CA LEU A 58 -5.77 13.09 -18.89
C LEU A 58 -6.16 14.39 -18.20
N SER A 59 -5.20 15.27 -17.91
CA SER A 59 -5.42 16.57 -17.27
C SER A 59 -6.41 17.42 -18.07
N ARG A 60 -6.22 17.48 -19.40
CA ARG A 60 -7.14 18.21 -20.30
C ARG A 60 -8.54 17.61 -20.32
N ALA A 61 -8.64 16.28 -20.32
CA ALA A 61 -9.92 15.59 -20.34
C ALA A 61 -10.68 15.66 -19.02
N LEU A 62 -9.98 15.66 -17.89
CA LEU A 62 -10.55 15.83 -16.55
C LEU A 62 -11.03 17.28 -16.33
N GLY A 63 -10.35 18.26 -16.92
CA GLY A 63 -10.76 19.67 -16.89
C GLY A 63 -11.86 20.06 -17.87
N ASP A 64 -12.31 19.15 -18.74
CA ASP A 64 -13.31 19.43 -19.78
C ASP A 64 -14.68 18.79 -19.45
N GLU A 65 -15.63 19.63 -19.06
CA GLU A 65 -17.03 19.22 -18.82
C GLU A 65 -17.80 18.92 -20.12
N SER A 66 -17.29 19.32 -21.29
CA SER A 66 -18.01 19.16 -22.56
C SER A 66 -17.94 17.73 -23.14
N GLY A 67 -17.08 16.88 -22.57
CA GLY A 67 -16.87 15.52 -23.06
C GLY A 67 -16.14 15.46 -24.40
N THR A 68 -15.31 16.47 -24.70
CA THR A 68 -14.46 16.50 -25.88
C THR A 68 -13.50 15.33 -25.86
N THR A 69 -13.26 14.74 -27.04
CA THR A 69 -12.24 13.70 -27.19
C THR A 69 -10.86 14.32 -27.31
N PHE A 70 -9.93 13.89 -26.47
CA PHE A 70 -8.52 14.25 -26.53
C PHE A 70 -7.71 13.02 -26.94
N SER A 71 -6.81 13.17 -27.91
CA SER A 71 -5.92 12.07 -28.31
C SER A 71 -4.49 12.53 -28.54
N ARG A 72 -3.56 11.61 -28.32
CA ARG A 72 -2.12 11.79 -28.54
C ARG A 72 -1.52 10.49 -29.07
N ARG A 73 -0.74 10.61 -30.14
CA ARG A 73 -0.01 9.50 -30.76
C ARG A 73 1.48 9.64 -30.42
N ILE A 74 2.10 8.55 -29.97
CA ILE A 74 3.48 8.51 -29.49
C ILE A 74 4.26 7.49 -30.30
N SER A 75 5.32 7.97 -30.97
CA SER A 75 6.24 7.18 -31.77
C SER A 75 7.62 7.87 -31.75
N PRO A 76 8.73 7.10 -31.66
CA PRO A 76 8.76 5.66 -31.41
C PRO A 76 8.43 5.34 -29.94
N LEU A 77 7.80 4.19 -29.70
CA LEU A 77 7.56 3.63 -28.37
C LEU A 77 7.59 2.11 -28.42
N GLU A 78 8.56 1.49 -27.76
CA GLU A 78 8.69 0.04 -27.72
C GLU A 78 7.87 -0.55 -26.57
N GLY A 79 7.27 -1.73 -26.79
CA GLY A 79 6.62 -2.51 -25.75
C GLY A 79 5.96 -3.76 -26.29
N THR A 80 5.34 -4.54 -25.41
CA THR A 80 4.69 -5.81 -25.78
C THR A 80 3.21 -5.84 -25.42
N PHE A 81 2.43 -6.50 -26.28
CA PHE A 81 1.01 -6.73 -26.09
C PHE A 81 0.72 -8.22 -26.17
N LYS A 82 -0.11 -8.72 -25.25
CA LYS A 82 -0.57 -10.11 -25.21
C LYS A 82 -2.08 -10.18 -25.09
N GLU A 83 -2.73 -10.78 -26.08
CA GLU A 83 -4.16 -11.10 -26.02
C GLU A 83 -4.33 -12.53 -25.50
N SER A 84 -4.83 -12.68 -24.28
CA SER A 84 -4.82 -13.96 -23.55
C SER A 84 -6.07 -14.80 -23.76
N ASP A 85 -6.66 -14.75 -24.96
CA ASP A 85 -7.91 -15.46 -25.24
C ASP A 85 -7.70 -16.96 -25.53
N ASP A 86 -6.44 -17.44 -25.67
CA ASP A 86 -6.11 -18.84 -25.89
C ASP A 86 -5.01 -19.33 -24.94
N GLU A 87 -5.27 -20.40 -24.17
CA GLU A 87 -4.31 -21.00 -23.21
C GLU A 87 -3.03 -21.55 -23.90
N ASP A 88 -3.04 -21.61 -25.24
CA ASP A 88 -1.96 -22.18 -26.06
C ASP A 88 -1.13 -21.13 -26.84
N LEU A 89 -1.45 -19.83 -26.75
CA LEU A 89 -0.72 -18.76 -27.44
C LEU A 89 -0.06 -17.80 -26.44
N ASP A 90 1.15 -18.15 -26.02
CA ASP A 90 2.05 -17.29 -25.23
C ASP A 90 2.76 -16.21 -26.06
N GLU A 91 2.32 -15.96 -27.30
CA GLU A 91 3.01 -15.04 -28.20
C GLU A 91 2.75 -13.57 -27.81
N GLU A 92 3.76 -12.94 -27.22
CA GLU A 92 3.82 -11.49 -27.07
C GLU A 92 4.09 -10.85 -28.44
N THR A 93 3.31 -9.84 -28.79
CA THR A 93 3.50 -9.05 -30.02
C THR A 93 4.13 -7.71 -29.66
N GLU A 94 5.24 -7.37 -30.30
CA GLU A 94 5.90 -6.07 -30.14
C GLU A 94 5.13 -4.96 -30.89
N PHE A 95 5.01 -3.79 -30.27
CA PHE A 95 4.54 -2.56 -30.91
C PHE A 95 5.64 -1.50 -30.92
N GLU A 96 5.53 -0.55 -31.84
CA GLU A 96 6.48 0.57 -32.00
C GLU A 96 5.81 1.95 -31.80
N GLU A 97 4.50 1.97 -31.58
CA GLU A 97 3.71 3.17 -31.43
C GLU A 97 2.43 2.89 -30.61
N ILE A 98 1.99 3.90 -29.86
CA ILE A 98 0.65 3.91 -29.25
C ILE A 98 -0.15 5.16 -29.62
N GLU A 99 -1.47 5.06 -29.58
CA GLU A 99 -2.40 6.19 -29.56
C GLU A 99 -3.23 6.14 -28.28
N MET A 100 -3.12 7.19 -27.47
CA MET A 100 -3.91 7.36 -26.27
C MET A 100 -5.09 8.27 -26.58
N THR A 101 -6.29 7.88 -26.19
CA THR A 101 -7.51 8.66 -26.40
C THR A 101 -8.35 8.70 -25.13
N VAL A 102 -8.69 9.90 -24.65
CA VAL A 102 -9.69 10.10 -23.59
C VAL A 102 -10.95 10.67 -24.20
N ASN A 103 -12.08 10.01 -23.96
CA ASN A 103 -13.40 10.45 -24.40
C ASN A 103 -14.41 10.31 -23.26
N ARG A 104 -15.71 10.32 -23.59
CA ARG A 104 -16.81 10.15 -22.63
C ARG A 104 -16.87 8.77 -21.98
N ASP A 105 -16.33 7.74 -22.64
CA ASP A 105 -16.40 6.36 -22.18
C ASP A 105 -15.20 6.05 -21.25
N GLY A 106 -14.01 6.54 -21.57
CA GLY A 106 -12.83 6.36 -20.72
C GLY A 106 -11.50 6.74 -21.38
N PHE A 107 -10.43 6.15 -20.88
CA PHE A 107 -9.07 6.24 -21.41
C PHE A 107 -8.77 4.97 -22.22
N HIS A 108 -8.44 5.14 -23.49
CA HIS A 108 -8.10 4.09 -24.44
C HIS A 108 -6.62 4.18 -24.80
N ILE A 109 -5.97 3.03 -24.95
CA ILE A 109 -4.64 2.92 -25.54
C ILE A 109 -4.74 1.92 -26.69
N ASP A 110 -4.46 2.37 -27.92
CA ASP A 110 -4.33 1.50 -29.08
C ASP A 110 -2.84 1.31 -29.41
N CYS A 111 -2.40 0.06 -29.58
CA CYS A 111 -1.01 -0.29 -29.86
C CYS A 111 -0.84 -0.61 -31.36
N TYR A 112 0.21 -0.08 -31.97
CA TYR A 112 0.45 -0.17 -33.41
C TYR A 112 1.79 -0.84 -33.73
N SER A 113 1.79 -1.70 -34.75
CA SER A 113 2.98 -2.30 -35.35
C SER A 113 2.84 -2.27 -36.87
N ASP A 114 3.86 -1.78 -37.58
CA ASP A 114 3.82 -1.56 -39.04
C ASP A 114 2.60 -0.73 -39.49
N GLY A 115 2.22 0.26 -38.67
CA GLY A 115 1.07 1.14 -38.90
C GLY A 115 -0.31 0.48 -38.76
N SER A 116 -0.38 -0.76 -38.29
CA SER A 116 -1.63 -1.49 -38.03
C SER A 116 -1.88 -1.65 -36.54
N ILE A 117 -3.14 -1.54 -36.10
CA ILE A 117 -3.51 -1.78 -34.70
C ILE A 117 -3.36 -3.28 -34.40
N ILE A 118 -2.54 -3.61 -33.41
CA ILE A 118 -2.33 -4.99 -32.94
C ILE A 118 -3.04 -5.29 -31.62
N GLY A 119 -3.39 -4.26 -30.86
CA GLY A 119 -3.92 -4.42 -29.51
C GLY A 119 -4.55 -3.15 -28.97
N SER A 120 -5.37 -3.29 -27.93
CA SER A 120 -5.96 -2.15 -27.25
C SER A 120 -6.27 -2.41 -25.77
N ALA A 121 -6.06 -1.39 -24.94
CA ALA A 121 -6.40 -1.35 -23.52
C ALA A 121 -7.45 -0.26 -23.26
N TYR A 122 -8.27 -0.43 -22.22
CA TYR A 122 -9.38 0.47 -21.92
C TYR A 122 -9.64 0.57 -20.42
N ILE A 123 -9.57 1.79 -19.90
CA ILE A 123 -9.90 2.13 -18.51
C ILE A 123 -11.17 2.99 -18.53
N PRO A 124 -12.33 2.48 -18.05
CA PRO A 124 -13.58 3.23 -18.03
C PRO A 124 -13.50 4.39 -17.03
N ARG A 125 -14.28 5.47 -17.24
CA ARG A 125 -14.26 6.66 -16.34
C ARG A 125 -14.55 6.36 -14.86
N SER A 126 -15.47 5.44 -14.59
CA SER A 126 -15.95 5.11 -13.24
C SER A 126 -16.35 3.63 -13.15
N PRO A 127 -16.39 3.03 -11.94
CA PRO A 127 -16.99 1.72 -11.76
C PRO A 127 -18.46 1.73 -12.22
N LYS A 128 -18.94 0.64 -12.82
CA LYS A 128 -20.34 0.53 -13.24
C LYS A 128 -21.25 0.73 -12.02
N ASN A 129 -22.08 1.77 -12.06
CA ASN A 129 -23.24 1.87 -11.17
C ASN A 129 -24.29 0.80 -11.54
N VAL A 130 -25.00 0.31 -10.53
CA VAL A 130 -26.05 -0.72 -10.64
C VAL A 130 -27.17 -0.32 -11.62
N ASP A 131 -27.31 0.98 -11.93
CA ASP A 131 -28.32 1.54 -12.83
C ASP A 131 -27.79 2.02 -14.20
N GLY A 132 -26.52 1.76 -14.53
CA GLY A 132 -26.00 1.92 -15.89
C GLY A 132 -25.53 3.33 -16.30
N GLU A 133 -25.54 4.31 -15.40
CA GLU A 133 -24.98 5.65 -15.64
C GLU A 133 -23.61 5.80 -14.96
N TYR A 134 -22.59 6.14 -15.76
CA TYR A 134 -21.25 6.48 -15.28
C TYR A 134 -21.22 7.97 -14.95
N GLU A 135 -21.38 8.34 -13.69
CA GLU A 135 -21.53 9.75 -13.28
C GLU A 135 -20.24 10.41 -12.75
N ASP A 136 -19.09 9.73 -12.83
CA ASP A 136 -17.85 10.22 -12.21
C ASP A 136 -16.59 9.88 -13.02
N ASN A 137 -15.47 10.54 -12.70
CA ASN A 137 -14.15 10.37 -13.29
C ASN A 137 -13.17 9.61 -12.38
N SER A 138 -13.64 9.00 -11.30
CA SER A 138 -12.79 8.42 -10.24
C SER A 138 -11.65 7.52 -10.74
N HIS A 139 -11.85 6.70 -11.77
CA HIS A 139 -10.77 5.89 -12.33
C HIS A 139 -9.75 6.71 -13.11
N LEU A 140 -10.19 7.74 -13.86
CA LEU A 140 -9.29 8.63 -14.58
C LEU A 140 -8.52 9.53 -13.62
N GLU A 141 -9.14 9.99 -12.54
CA GLU A 141 -8.48 10.75 -11.48
C GLU A 141 -7.43 9.90 -10.77
N ALA A 142 -7.75 8.65 -10.42
CA ALA A 142 -6.78 7.71 -9.85
C ALA A 142 -5.62 7.41 -10.81
N LEU A 143 -5.92 7.21 -12.11
CA LEU A 143 -4.91 6.99 -13.14
C LEU A 143 -4.00 8.21 -13.29
N HIS A 144 -4.58 9.41 -13.40
CA HIS A 144 -3.84 10.67 -13.48
C HIS A 144 -2.94 10.85 -12.25
N PHE A 145 -3.48 10.66 -11.05
CA PHE A 145 -2.69 10.74 -9.81
C PHE A 145 -1.51 9.76 -9.80
N ASN A 146 -1.74 8.50 -10.16
CA ASN A 146 -0.67 7.48 -10.21
C ASN A 146 0.40 7.81 -11.25
N ILE A 147 0.01 8.33 -12.42
CA ILE A 147 0.96 8.79 -13.45
C ILE A 147 1.79 9.96 -12.94
N SER A 148 1.17 10.98 -12.32
CA SER A 148 1.89 12.11 -11.73
C SER A 148 2.90 11.64 -10.67
N GLN A 149 2.48 10.73 -9.76
CA GLN A 149 3.37 10.17 -8.75
C GLN A 149 4.53 9.35 -9.35
N LEU A 150 4.29 8.62 -10.45
CA LEU A 150 5.35 7.93 -11.16
C LEU A 150 6.34 8.92 -11.79
N ILE A 151 5.87 9.97 -12.46
CA ILE A 151 6.75 10.96 -13.11
C ILE A 151 7.62 11.62 -12.04
N ASP A 152 7.01 12.09 -10.94
CA ASP A 152 7.72 12.68 -9.81
C ASP A 152 8.78 11.72 -9.25
N SER A 153 8.40 10.46 -9.03
CA SER A 153 9.30 9.45 -8.46
C SER A 153 10.45 9.07 -9.40
N PHE A 154 10.20 9.03 -10.71
CA PHE A 154 11.22 8.73 -11.71
C PHE A 154 12.22 9.87 -11.87
N GLU A 155 11.73 11.13 -11.89
CA GLU A 155 12.60 12.32 -11.95
C GLU A 155 13.46 12.46 -10.69
N GLN A 156 12.92 12.10 -9.53
CA GLN A 156 13.67 12.08 -8.26
C GLN A 156 14.65 10.91 -8.18
N GLY A 157 14.42 9.82 -8.92
CA GLY A 157 15.26 8.61 -8.94
C GLY A 157 16.32 8.57 -10.05
N GLY A 158 16.42 9.58 -10.91
CA GLY A 158 17.39 9.65 -12.03
C GLY A 158 18.81 10.05 -11.63
N ASP A 159 19.03 10.44 -10.38
CA ASP A 159 20.37 10.47 -9.78
C ASP A 159 20.59 9.12 -9.10
N ASP A 160 21.42 8.25 -9.70
CA ASP A 160 21.98 7.02 -9.10
C ASP A 160 22.89 7.34 -7.87
N GLU A 161 22.45 8.21 -6.97
CA GLU A 161 22.66 7.95 -5.56
C GLU A 161 21.62 6.89 -5.20
N GLU A 162 22.01 5.85 -4.45
CA GLU A 162 21.02 5.04 -3.73
C GLU A 162 20.00 6.03 -3.19
N VAL A 163 18.74 5.93 -3.63
CA VAL A 163 17.68 6.65 -2.96
C VAL A 163 17.69 6.05 -1.56
N GLU A 164 18.49 6.64 -0.66
CA GLU A 164 18.12 6.83 0.72
C GLU A 164 16.72 7.38 0.58
N ILE A 165 15.72 6.47 0.61
CA ILE A 165 14.37 6.83 0.98
C ILE A 165 14.64 7.71 2.18
N ASP A 166 14.31 8.99 2.04
CA ASP A 166 14.52 9.97 3.08
C ASP A 166 13.66 9.51 4.26
N THR A 167 14.25 8.58 4.98
CA THR A 167 13.87 8.00 6.25
C THR A 167 14.54 8.88 7.29
N GLU A 168 14.71 10.18 7.01
CA GLU A 168 14.15 11.19 7.89
C GLU A 168 12.66 10.88 8.11
N MET A 169 12.45 9.82 8.91
CA MET A 169 11.32 9.60 9.77
C MET A 169 10.81 10.99 10.13
N SER A 170 9.60 11.35 9.71
CA SER A 170 9.01 12.60 10.19
C SER A 170 8.89 12.45 11.70
N LEU A 171 9.92 12.92 12.42
CA LEU A 171 10.02 12.83 13.86
C LEU A 171 8.92 13.68 14.52
N ALA A 172 8.33 14.57 13.72
CA ALA A 172 7.13 15.32 14.06
C ALA A 172 5.95 14.35 14.23
N GLY A 173 5.74 13.88 15.46
CA GLY A 173 4.59 13.07 15.85
C GLY A 173 4.90 11.75 16.54
N LEU A 174 6.18 11.43 16.77
CA LEU A 174 6.54 10.30 17.62
C LEU A 174 6.37 10.64 19.10
N ASP A 175 5.97 9.65 19.90
CA ASP A 175 6.04 9.69 21.36
C ASP A 175 7.46 10.09 21.80
N GLU A 176 7.55 11.00 22.78
CA GLU A 176 8.81 11.59 23.24
C GLU A 176 9.81 10.52 23.74
N GLU A 177 9.29 9.42 24.30
CA GLU A 177 10.11 8.31 24.78
C GLU A 177 10.70 7.50 23.63
N LEU A 178 9.94 7.28 22.54
CA LEU A 178 10.47 6.69 21.31
C LEU A 178 11.56 7.59 20.72
N GLN A 179 11.34 8.90 20.67
CA GLN A 179 12.34 9.84 20.17
C GLN A 179 13.64 9.77 20.98
N SER A 180 13.53 9.79 22.30
CA SER A 180 14.70 9.83 23.17
C SER A 180 15.49 8.52 23.22
N ARG A 181 14.82 7.37 23.12
CA ARG A 181 15.44 6.05 23.33
C ARG A 181 15.72 5.27 22.04
N CYS A 182 14.90 5.42 21.00
CA CYS A 182 15.09 4.67 19.75
C CYS A 182 15.99 5.41 18.75
N LEU A 183 15.84 6.73 18.62
CA LEU A 183 16.58 7.49 17.60
C LEU A 183 18.10 7.46 17.75
N PRO A 184 18.70 7.49 18.96
CA PRO A 184 20.14 7.38 19.08
C PRO A 184 20.70 6.08 18.48
N ALA A 185 20.04 4.95 18.74
CA ALA A 185 20.42 3.65 18.18
C ALA A 185 20.14 3.61 16.67
N TYR A 186 18.97 4.07 16.24
CA TYR A 186 18.58 4.13 14.83
C TYR A 186 19.58 4.93 13.99
N ARG A 187 19.92 6.16 14.41
CA ARG A 187 20.91 7.03 13.74
C ARG A 187 22.34 6.49 13.76
N SER A 188 22.61 5.53 14.65
CA SER A 188 23.91 4.85 14.75
C SER A 188 23.93 3.52 14.01
N ASN A 189 22.94 3.27 13.13
CA ASN A 189 22.74 2.03 12.38
C ASN A 189 22.56 0.78 13.25
N GLN A 190 22.13 0.96 14.51
CA GLN A 190 21.81 -0.12 15.45
C GLN A 190 20.31 -0.44 15.36
N TYR A 191 19.86 -0.80 14.16
CA TYR A 191 18.43 -0.96 13.82
C TYR A 191 17.71 -2.01 14.67
N SER A 192 18.37 -3.14 14.94
CA SER A 192 17.84 -4.18 15.82
C SER A 192 17.59 -3.67 17.25
N ASP A 193 18.52 -2.89 17.81
CA ASP A 193 18.38 -2.32 19.15
C ASP A 193 17.29 -1.24 19.18
N ALA A 194 17.18 -0.42 18.13
CA ALA A 194 16.13 0.59 18.00
C ALA A 194 14.73 -0.05 17.97
N ALA A 195 14.54 -1.06 17.11
CA ALA A 195 13.30 -1.83 16.97
C ALA A 195 12.92 -2.54 18.28
N LYS A 196 13.91 -3.19 18.92
CA LYS A 196 13.74 -3.85 20.22
C LYS A 196 13.29 -2.89 21.31
N THR A 197 13.92 -1.72 21.37
CA THR A 197 13.62 -0.66 22.35
C THR A 197 12.22 -0.09 22.13
N ALA A 198 11.80 0.09 20.87
CA ALA A 198 10.48 0.63 20.55
C ALA A 198 9.34 -0.24 21.10
N VAL A 199 9.43 -1.56 20.95
CA VAL A 199 8.40 -2.47 21.48
C VAL A 199 8.49 -2.62 23.00
N GLN A 200 9.69 -2.49 23.58
CA GLN A 200 9.88 -2.49 25.04
C GLN A 200 9.19 -1.28 25.70
N ILE A 201 9.25 -0.09 25.08
CA ILE A 201 8.59 1.11 25.60
C ILE A 201 7.07 0.92 25.73
N VAL A 202 6.44 0.25 24.76
CA VAL A 202 5.00 -0.08 24.83
C VAL A 202 4.69 -0.94 26.05
N GLU A 203 5.50 -1.98 26.31
CA GLU A 203 5.34 -2.84 27.49
C GLU A 203 5.55 -2.08 28.80
N GLU A 204 6.61 -1.28 28.89
CA GLU A 204 6.92 -0.47 30.07
C GLU A 204 5.81 0.53 30.37
N ARG A 205 5.24 1.16 29.33
CA ARG A 205 4.14 2.12 29.50
C ARG A 205 2.88 1.44 30.04
N ILE A 206 2.54 0.25 29.56
CA ILE A 206 1.37 -0.52 30.06
C ILE A 206 1.64 -1.01 31.49
N SER A 207 2.83 -1.56 31.75
CA SER A 207 3.20 -2.05 33.07
C SER A 207 3.32 -0.94 34.12
N GLY A 208 3.58 0.30 33.69
CA GLY A 208 3.67 1.47 34.56
C GLY A 208 2.31 2.07 34.95
N LEU A 209 1.20 1.58 34.39
CA LEU A 209 -0.13 2.00 34.78
C LEU A 209 -0.50 1.40 36.14
N GLU A 210 -1.09 2.20 37.03
CA GLU A 210 -1.55 1.76 38.36
C GLU A 210 -2.87 0.96 38.26
N ILE A 211 -2.84 -0.18 37.57
CA ILE A 211 -3.98 -1.07 37.34
C ILE A 211 -3.69 -2.43 37.99
N SER A 212 -4.34 -2.69 39.13
CA SER A 212 -4.11 -3.89 39.97
C SER A 212 -4.24 -5.23 39.22
N GLU A 213 -5.10 -5.29 38.22
CA GLU A 213 -5.39 -6.45 37.40
C GLU A 213 -4.20 -6.84 36.50
N LEU A 214 -3.24 -5.94 36.34
CA LEU A 214 -2.02 -6.11 35.55
C LEU A 214 -0.78 -6.45 36.41
N ASP A 215 -0.91 -6.40 37.74
CA ASP A 215 0.21 -6.62 38.65
C ASP A 215 0.89 -7.98 38.43
N GLY A 216 2.21 -7.95 38.25
CA GLY A 216 3.04 -9.13 38.06
C GLY A 216 2.90 -9.82 36.69
N LYS A 217 2.18 -9.21 35.73
CA LYS A 217 2.08 -9.69 34.35
C LYS A 217 3.14 -9.03 33.47
N TYR A 218 3.65 -9.77 32.50
CA TYR A 218 4.71 -9.30 31.58
C TYR A 218 4.50 -9.84 30.16
N GLY A 219 5.13 -9.19 29.20
CA GLY A 219 5.13 -9.56 27.79
C GLY A 219 3.74 -9.82 27.23
N LYS A 220 3.57 -10.95 26.54
CA LYS A 220 2.29 -11.32 25.93
C LYS A 220 1.15 -11.39 26.96
N ASP A 221 1.41 -11.92 28.15
CA ASP A 221 0.37 -12.11 29.16
C ASP A 221 -0.13 -10.78 29.70
N LEU A 222 0.76 -9.77 29.80
CA LEU A 222 0.39 -8.39 30.10
C LEU A 222 -0.52 -7.81 29.01
N MET A 223 -0.11 -7.91 27.74
CA MET A 223 -0.87 -7.38 26.60
C MET A 223 -2.27 -8.01 26.51
N MET A 224 -2.34 -9.34 26.65
CA MET A 224 -3.63 -10.04 26.63
C MET A 224 -4.50 -9.62 27.81
N ALA A 225 -3.95 -9.56 29.02
CA ALA A 225 -4.72 -9.15 30.19
C ALA A 225 -5.23 -7.71 30.08
N ALA A 226 -4.42 -6.78 29.60
CA ALA A 226 -4.77 -5.38 29.45
C ALA A 226 -5.91 -5.16 28.44
N PHE A 227 -5.86 -5.86 27.31
CA PHE A 227 -6.75 -5.60 26.16
C PHE A 227 -7.78 -6.71 25.91
N THR A 228 -8.02 -7.62 26.86
CA THR A 228 -9.03 -8.68 26.70
C THR A 228 -10.39 -8.10 26.28
N GLU A 229 -11.08 -8.77 25.36
CA GLU A 229 -12.32 -8.31 24.73
C GLU A 229 -13.52 -8.16 25.69
N ASP A 230 -13.60 -9.04 26.69
CA ASP A 230 -14.73 -9.09 27.62
C ASP A 230 -14.56 -8.11 28.78
N ASP A 231 -13.44 -8.17 29.51
CA ASP A 231 -13.21 -7.41 30.75
C ASP A 231 -11.78 -6.81 30.83
N GLY A 232 -11.14 -6.56 29.69
CA GLY A 232 -9.80 -5.95 29.67
C GLY A 232 -9.85 -4.50 30.19
N PRO A 233 -9.01 -4.12 31.17
CA PRO A 233 -9.03 -2.78 31.77
C PRO A 233 -8.73 -1.65 30.76
N LEU A 234 -8.14 -1.98 29.61
CA LEU A 234 -7.78 -1.07 28.51
C LEU A 234 -8.42 -1.52 27.18
N SER A 235 -9.51 -2.29 27.23
CA SER A 235 -10.18 -2.79 26.03
C SER A 235 -10.67 -1.63 25.12
N LEU A 236 -10.41 -1.74 23.82
CA LEU A 236 -10.74 -0.71 22.83
C LEU A 236 -11.48 -1.31 21.64
N GLY A 237 -12.54 -0.63 21.18
CA GLY A 237 -13.41 -1.11 20.10
C GLY A 237 -14.87 -1.12 20.54
N GLU A 238 -15.79 -1.05 19.57
CA GLU A 238 -17.23 -1.01 19.84
C GLU A 238 -17.80 -2.42 20.03
N ASN A 239 -17.32 -3.37 19.22
CA ASN A 239 -17.76 -4.75 19.27
C ASN A 239 -16.60 -5.71 19.60
N ARG A 240 -16.97 -6.96 19.92
CA ARG A 240 -16.02 -8.02 20.32
C ARG A 240 -14.89 -8.22 19.32
N ASN A 241 -15.18 -8.21 18.02
CA ASN A 241 -14.19 -8.48 16.98
C ASN A 241 -13.16 -7.35 16.88
N GLU A 242 -13.60 -6.10 16.99
CA GLU A 242 -12.70 -4.94 17.03
C GLU A 242 -11.78 -4.98 18.24
N LYS A 243 -12.35 -5.25 19.43
CA LYS A 243 -11.59 -5.41 20.66
C LYS A 243 -10.54 -6.51 20.57
N GLN A 244 -10.94 -7.65 20.02
CA GLN A 244 -10.04 -8.75 19.76
C GLN A 244 -8.92 -8.37 18.77
N GLY A 245 -9.25 -7.61 17.73
CA GLY A 245 -8.29 -7.09 16.77
C GLY A 245 -7.23 -6.22 17.43
N VAL A 246 -7.64 -5.24 18.25
CA VAL A 246 -6.72 -4.37 18.99
C VAL A 246 -5.84 -5.19 19.93
N MET A 247 -6.42 -6.11 20.71
CA MET A 247 -5.67 -7.01 21.58
C MET A 247 -4.58 -7.78 20.81
N PHE A 248 -4.92 -8.30 19.63
CA PHE A 248 -3.97 -9.03 18.80
C PHE A 248 -2.89 -8.15 18.20
N MET A 249 -3.13 -6.86 17.97
CA MET A 249 -2.06 -5.93 17.63
C MET A 249 -1.03 -5.87 18.77
N PHE A 250 -1.44 -5.54 20.00
CA PHE A 250 -0.51 -5.45 21.14
C PHE A 250 0.22 -6.78 21.41
N ALA A 251 -0.53 -7.88 21.55
CA ALA A 251 0.04 -9.19 21.88
C ALA A 251 0.86 -9.79 20.73
N GLY A 252 0.38 -9.64 19.50
CA GLY A 252 1.04 -10.12 18.29
C GLY A 252 2.32 -9.36 17.99
N GLY A 253 2.30 -8.03 18.05
CA GLY A 253 3.48 -7.19 17.90
C GLY A 253 4.59 -7.55 18.89
N TYR A 254 4.23 -7.71 20.16
CA TYR A 254 5.17 -8.15 21.19
C TYR A 254 5.76 -9.54 20.86
N GLN A 255 4.90 -10.52 20.59
CA GLN A 255 5.34 -11.90 20.35
C GLN A 255 6.15 -12.06 19.06
N ALA A 256 5.81 -11.30 18.01
CA ALA A 256 6.43 -11.40 16.69
C ALA A 256 7.73 -10.60 16.56
N ILE A 257 7.89 -9.52 17.32
CA ILE A 257 9.04 -8.60 17.20
C ILE A 257 9.95 -8.71 18.44
N ARG A 258 9.41 -8.45 19.64
CA ARG A 258 10.22 -8.39 20.87
C ARG A 258 10.84 -9.75 21.21
N ASN A 259 10.08 -10.84 21.12
CA ASN A 259 10.57 -12.15 21.52
C ASN A 259 11.79 -12.61 20.70
N PRO A 260 11.76 -12.56 19.34
CA PRO A 260 12.96 -12.82 18.54
C PRO A 260 14.15 -11.94 18.92
N LEU A 261 13.95 -10.63 19.08
CA LEU A 261 15.03 -9.66 19.37
C LEU A 261 15.58 -9.72 20.81
N SER A 262 14.83 -10.32 21.74
CA SER A 262 15.25 -10.49 23.13
C SER A 262 16.00 -11.79 23.39
N HIS A 263 15.55 -12.88 22.77
CA HIS A 263 15.90 -14.23 23.23
C HIS A 263 16.81 -15.00 22.28
N ARG A 264 17.09 -14.47 21.09
CA ARG A 264 17.92 -15.16 20.10
C ARG A 264 19.27 -14.50 19.99
N GLN A 265 20.32 -15.32 19.99
CA GLN A 265 21.60 -14.92 19.43
C GLN A 265 21.46 -14.94 17.91
N GLN A 266 22.01 -13.93 17.22
CA GLN A 266 22.00 -13.86 15.77
C GLN A 266 22.56 -15.17 15.20
N ASP A 267 21.78 -15.80 14.33
CA ASP A 267 22.23 -16.96 13.58
C ASP A 267 23.35 -16.54 12.62
N SER A 268 24.34 -17.40 12.39
CA SER A 268 25.38 -17.12 11.39
C SER A 268 24.79 -16.99 10.00
N ASP A 269 23.68 -17.68 9.76
CA ASP A 269 23.08 -17.81 8.43
C ASP A 269 21.99 -16.75 8.20
N GLN A 270 21.58 -16.00 9.23
CA GLN A 270 20.61 -14.90 9.19
C GLN A 270 19.28 -15.19 8.46
N THR A 271 18.86 -16.45 8.38
CA THR A 271 17.68 -16.88 7.60
C THR A 271 16.37 -16.82 8.37
N ARG A 272 16.39 -16.53 9.68
CA ARG A 272 15.18 -16.60 10.51
C ARG A 272 14.47 -15.25 10.58
N HIS A 273 13.17 -15.32 10.90
CA HIS A 273 12.35 -14.14 11.18
C HIS A 273 13.04 -13.21 12.19
N MET A 274 13.24 -11.95 11.78
CA MET A 274 13.89 -10.86 12.53
C MET A 274 15.41 -11.01 12.77
N ASP A 275 16.11 -11.90 12.06
CA ASP A 275 17.59 -11.92 12.10
C ASP A 275 18.21 -10.75 11.29
N GLN A 276 17.51 -10.27 10.26
CA GLN A 276 17.91 -9.14 9.39
C GLN A 276 16.96 -7.96 9.56
N ILE A 277 17.23 -7.11 10.56
CA ILE A 277 16.55 -5.82 10.68
C ILE A 277 17.42 -4.75 10.03
N ASP A 278 16.99 -4.30 8.86
CA ASP A 278 17.54 -3.13 8.18
C ASP A 278 16.89 -1.83 8.66
N GLN A 279 17.31 -0.71 8.06
CA GLN A 279 16.83 0.63 8.37
C GLN A 279 15.31 0.73 8.23
N ARG A 280 14.78 0.25 7.10
CA ARG A 280 13.35 0.30 6.79
C ARG A 280 12.52 -0.51 7.78
N MET A 281 12.94 -1.74 8.07
CA MET A 281 12.24 -2.58 9.05
C MET A 281 12.25 -1.94 10.44
N ALA A 282 13.38 -1.36 10.89
CA ALA A 282 13.42 -0.67 12.17
C ALA A 282 12.51 0.57 12.19
N HIS A 283 12.46 1.32 11.10
CA HIS A 283 11.54 2.45 10.93
C HIS A 283 10.09 1.99 11.09
N ASP A 284 9.69 0.93 10.39
CA ASP A 284 8.31 0.42 10.43
C ASP A 284 7.94 -0.11 11.82
N VAL A 285 8.87 -0.73 12.54
CA VAL A 285 8.67 -1.16 13.94
C VAL A 285 8.50 0.05 14.87
N ILE A 286 9.29 1.11 14.70
CA ILE A 286 9.16 2.34 15.51
C ILE A 286 7.80 3.00 15.25
N ALA A 287 7.40 3.13 13.98
CA ALA A 287 6.10 3.70 13.60
C ALA A 287 4.93 2.85 14.14
N TYR A 288 5.06 1.53 14.07
CA TYR A 288 4.09 0.60 14.64
C TYR A 288 3.98 0.74 16.17
N SER A 289 5.10 0.82 16.88
CA SER A 289 5.10 1.10 18.32
C SER A 289 4.44 2.44 18.66
N ASN A 290 4.66 3.48 17.84
CA ASN A 290 4.01 4.77 18.02
C ASN A 290 2.48 4.68 17.89
N LEU A 291 2.00 3.93 16.90
CA LEU A 291 0.57 3.64 16.76
C LEU A 291 0.00 2.95 18.02
N LEU A 292 0.72 1.96 18.56
CA LEU A 292 0.30 1.27 19.78
C LEU A 292 0.25 2.21 20.99
N LEU A 293 1.20 3.14 21.13
CA LEU A 293 1.19 4.14 22.21
C LEU A 293 0.01 5.11 22.08
N ASN A 294 -0.34 5.54 20.87
CA ASN A 294 -1.51 6.40 20.63
C ASN A 294 -2.84 5.68 20.96
N LEU A 295 -2.94 4.39 20.61
CA LEU A 295 -4.07 3.56 21.02
C LEU A 295 -4.12 3.41 22.54
N LEU A 296 -2.98 3.15 23.19
CA LEU A 296 -2.90 3.04 24.64
C LEU A 296 -3.37 4.33 25.34
N GLU A 297 -2.94 5.49 24.87
CA GLU A 297 -3.38 6.78 25.42
C GLU A 297 -4.91 6.95 25.31
N SER A 298 -5.47 6.55 24.18
CA SER A 298 -6.93 6.58 23.97
C SER A 298 -7.66 5.63 24.94
N ALA A 299 -7.10 4.45 25.21
CA ALA A 299 -7.65 3.48 26.16
C ALA A 299 -7.63 4.03 27.60
N VAL A 300 -6.51 4.63 28.00
CA VAL A 300 -6.34 5.22 29.34
C VAL A 300 -7.35 6.35 29.56
N ARG A 301 -7.44 7.31 28.63
CA ARG A 301 -8.41 8.43 28.74
C ARG A 301 -9.85 7.94 28.84
N ARG A 302 -10.21 6.90 28.08
CA ARG A 302 -11.54 6.30 28.14
C ARG A 302 -11.80 5.69 29.53
N ARG A 303 -10.87 4.89 30.06
CA ARG A 303 -10.98 4.29 31.38
C ARG A 303 -11.12 5.34 32.49
N GLU A 304 -10.31 6.40 32.44
CA GLU A 304 -10.38 7.51 33.40
C GLU A 304 -11.78 8.17 33.38
N SER A 305 -12.31 8.43 32.18
CA SER A 305 -13.66 9.00 32.02
C SER A 305 -14.77 8.08 32.56
N GLU A 306 -14.63 6.76 32.37
CA GLU A 306 -15.58 5.76 32.89
C GLU A 306 -15.53 5.70 34.43
N LEU A 307 -14.34 5.75 35.03
CA LEU A 307 -14.16 5.76 36.50
C LEU A 307 -14.72 7.03 37.15
N GLU A 308 -14.52 8.20 36.52
CA GLU A 308 -15.10 9.46 37.01
C GLU A 308 -16.62 9.40 37.03
N ALA A 309 -17.24 8.86 35.97
CA ALA A 309 -18.68 8.74 35.85
C ALA A 309 -19.32 7.77 36.87
N GLU A 310 -18.58 6.78 37.36
CA GLU A 310 -19.05 5.88 38.42
C GLU A 310 -19.03 6.51 39.82
N THR A 311 -18.28 7.60 40.00
CA THR A 311 -18.15 8.30 41.29
C THR A 311 -19.14 9.45 41.50
N GLU A 312 -19.88 9.86 40.46
CA GLU A 312 -20.94 10.88 40.49
C GLU A 312 -22.34 10.33 40.81
#